data_AF-A0A957U901-F1
#
_entry.id   AF-A0A957U901-F1
#
_cell.length_a   1.000
_cell.length_b   1.000
_cell.length_c   1.000
_cell.angle_alpha   90.00
_cell.angle_beta   90.00
_cell.angle_gamma   90.00
#
_symmetry.space_group_name_H-M   'P 1'
#
loop_
_entity.id
_entity.type
_entity.pdbx_description
1 polymer ?
#
loop_
_entity_poly.entity_id
_entity_poly.type
_entity_poly.pdbx_seq_one_letter_code
_entity_poly.pdbx_strand_id
1 'polypeptide(L)'
;STPARQAQAGSYLATRAGRITVDTLMGLTRYHEGDGLSVCAHVQEGYDVESSGACIMSPNTGELWAVWGNPCRNEYESFRVGDAVAVA
;
A
#
# COMPACT_ATOMS: atom_id res chain seq x y z
N SER A 1 -10.85 -11.26 -7.00
CA SER A 1 -11.23 -11.92 -5.73
C SER A 1 -10.08 -11.78 -4.74
N THR A 2 -10.25 -12.15 -3.46
CA THR A 2 -9.13 -12.13 -2.49
C THR A 2 -7.93 -12.99 -2.93
N PRO A 3 -8.09 -14.22 -3.45
CA PRO A 3 -6.98 -15.00 -3.98
C PRO A 3 -6.25 -14.33 -5.15
N ALA A 4 -6.97 -13.64 -6.04
CA ALA A 4 -6.36 -12.92 -7.17
C ALA A 4 -5.42 -11.81 -6.70
N ARG A 5 -5.86 -10.99 -5.73
CA ARG A 5 -5.04 -9.91 -5.14
C ARG A 5 -3.83 -10.47 -4.40
N GLN A 6 -3.98 -11.60 -3.71
CA GLN A 6 -2.85 -12.30 -3.07
C GLN A 6 -1.83 -12.77 -4.11
N ALA A 7 -2.28 -13.42 -5.19
CA ALA A 7 -1.39 -13.89 -6.26
C ALA A 7 -0.66 -12.73 -6.95
N GLN A 8 -1.39 -11.65 -7.22
CA GLN A 8 -0.86 -10.40 -7.77
C GLN A 8 0.25 -9.82 -6.88
N ALA A 9 -0.03 -9.65 -5.58
CA ALA A 9 0.95 -9.17 -4.61
C ALA A 9 2.16 -10.11 -4.49
N GLY A 10 1.92 -11.42 -4.49
CA GLY A 10 2.96 -12.45 -4.47
C GLY A 10 3.91 -12.35 -5.65
N SER A 11 3.38 -12.28 -6.87
CA SER A 11 4.18 -12.10 -8.10
C SER A 11 4.95 -10.77 -8.10
N TYR A 12 4.30 -9.68 -7.67
CA TYR A 12 4.94 -8.37 -7.57
C TYR A 12 6.17 -8.41 -6.64
N LEU A 13 6.05 -9.08 -5.48
CA LEU A 13 7.14 -9.19 -4.51
C LEU A 13 8.20 -10.22 -4.92
N ALA A 14 7.80 -11.35 -5.51
CA ALA A 14 8.73 -12.41 -5.92
C ALA A 14 9.78 -11.91 -6.91
N THR A 15 9.38 -11.07 -7.87
CA THR A 15 10.30 -10.43 -8.84
C THR A 15 11.27 -9.42 -8.19
N ARG A 16 11.09 -9.10 -6.91
CA ARG A 16 11.88 -8.13 -6.13
C ARG A 16 12.46 -8.73 -4.85
N ALA A 17 12.44 -10.05 -4.72
CA ALA A 17 13.01 -10.75 -3.56
C ALA A 17 14.48 -10.36 -3.35
N GLY A 18 14.88 -10.14 -2.09
CA GLY A 18 16.23 -9.71 -1.70
C GLY A 18 16.53 -8.22 -1.89
N ARG A 19 15.61 -7.43 -2.46
CA ARG A 19 15.77 -5.98 -2.70
C ARG A 19 14.52 -5.17 -2.38
N ILE A 20 13.68 -5.66 -1.46
CA ILE A 20 12.44 -4.97 -1.08
C ILE A 20 12.79 -3.71 -0.28
N THR A 21 12.41 -2.56 -0.83
CA THR A 21 12.54 -1.24 -0.21
C THR A 21 11.18 -0.70 0.23
N VAL A 22 11.16 0.42 0.95
CA VAL A 22 9.91 1.15 1.24
C VAL A 22 9.16 1.52 -0.05
N ASP A 23 9.86 2.03 -1.06
CA ASP A 23 9.27 2.36 -2.37
C ASP A 23 8.68 1.14 -3.07
N THR A 24 9.29 -0.04 -2.88
CA THR A 24 8.75 -1.30 -3.38
C THR A 24 7.40 -1.59 -2.75
N LEU A 25 7.27 -1.41 -1.44
CA LEU A 25 6.04 -1.63 -0.68
C LEU A 25 4.98 -0.58 -1.01
N MET A 26 5.36 0.70 -1.15
CA MET A 26 4.46 1.75 -1.64
C MET A 26 3.94 1.42 -3.03
N GLY A 27 4.84 0.98 -3.93
CA GLY A 27 4.47 0.52 -5.27
C GLY A 27 3.50 -0.67 -5.25
N LEU A 28 3.70 -1.64 -4.34
CA LEU A 28 2.78 -2.76 -4.16
C LEU A 28 1.37 -2.28 -3.79
N THR A 29 1.27 -1.38 -2.82
CA THR A 29 -0.01 -0.83 -2.37
C THR A 29 -0.67 0.09 -3.42
N ARG A 30 0.10 0.59 -4.39
CA ARG A 30 -0.38 1.35 -5.56
C ARG A 30 -0.74 0.45 -6.75
N TYR A 31 -0.50 -0.85 -6.69
CA TYR A 31 -0.46 -1.71 -7.87
C TYR A 31 -1.85 -2.05 -8.45
N HIS A 32 -1.94 -1.98 -9.78
CA HIS A 32 -3.07 -2.40 -10.61
C HIS A 32 -2.60 -3.40 -11.67
N GLU A 33 -3.48 -4.36 -12.02
CA GLU A 33 -3.24 -5.28 -13.13
C GLU A 33 -4.46 -5.27 -14.05
N GLY A 34 -4.36 -4.48 -15.13
CA GLY A 34 -5.46 -4.23 -16.05
C GLY A 34 -6.69 -3.64 -15.34
N ASP A 35 -7.87 -3.97 -15.87
CA ASP A 35 -9.17 -3.52 -15.34
C ASP A 35 -9.75 -4.47 -14.26
N GLY A 36 -8.91 -5.38 -13.76
CA GLY A 36 -9.31 -6.39 -12.78
C GLY A 36 -9.18 -5.94 -11.32
N LEU A 37 -9.68 -6.80 -10.43
CA LEU A 37 -9.55 -6.61 -8.99
C LEU A 37 -8.06 -6.56 -8.59
N SER A 38 -7.66 -5.40 -8.10
CA SER A 38 -6.26 -5.05 -7.86
C SER A 38 -5.93 -4.90 -6.37
N VAL A 39 -4.63 -4.85 -6.04
CA VAL A 39 -4.16 -4.56 -4.67
C VAL A 39 -4.70 -3.20 -4.21
N CYS A 40 -4.53 -2.16 -5.03
CA CYS A 40 -5.21 -0.87 -4.84
C CYS A 40 -6.64 -0.98 -5.39
N ALA A 41 -7.61 -1.25 -4.52
CA ALA A 41 -9.00 -1.45 -4.92
C ALA A 41 -9.70 -0.13 -5.22
N HIS A 42 -10.44 -0.08 -6.33
CA HIS A 42 -11.38 0.99 -6.67
C HIS A 42 -12.77 0.41 -6.82
N VAL A 43 -13.79 1.23 -6.57
CA VAL A 43 -15.18 0.87 -6.86
C VAL A 43 -15.31 0.59 -8.35
N GLN A 44 -15.93 -0.55 -8.67
CA GLN A 44 -16.25 -0.97 -10.04
C GLN A 44 -17.60 -1.70 -10.04
N GLU A 45 -18.21 -1.87 -11.20
CA GLU A 45 -19.50 -2.55 -11.32
C GLU A 45 -19.46 -3.95 -10.66
N GLY A 46 -20.40 -4.21 -9.76
CA GLY A 46 -20.47 -5.47 -9.00
C GLY A 46 -19.44 -5.61 -7.87
N TYR A 47 -18.67 -4.56 -7.57
CA TYR A 47 -17.68 -4.55 -6.48
C TYR A 47 -17.59 -3.18 -5.80
N ASP A 48 -18.39 -3.00 -4.74
CA ASP A 48 -18.50 -1.76 -3.96
C ASP A 48 -17.46 -1.69 -2.83
N VAL A 49 -16.19 -1.93 -3.17
CA VAL A 49 -15.07 -1.88 -2.20
C VAL A 49 -13.97 -0.98 -2.75
N GLU A 50 -13.47 -0.10 -1.90
CA GLU A 50 -12.38 0.82 -2.20
C GLU A 50 -11.30 0.76 -1.13
N SER A 51 -10.04 0.93 -1.52
CA SER A 51 -8.93 1.12 -0.59
C SER A 51 -9.10 2.46 0.15
N SER A 52 -9.35 2.40 1.45
CA SER A 52 -9.49 3.59 2.32
C SER A 52 -8.16 4.19 2.78
N GLY A 53 -7.05 3.47 2.58
CA GLY A 53 -5.71 3.89 2.95
C GLY A 53 -4.74 2.71 2.91
N ALA A 54 -3.47 3.00 3.17
CA ALA A 54 -2.45 1.99 3.38
C ALA A 54 -1.39 2.49 4.37
N CYS A 55 -0.69 1.54 4.99
CA CYS A 55 0.38 1.81 5.94
C CYS A 55 1.54 0.85 5.70
N ILE A 56 2.76 1.38 5.75
CA ILE A 56 4.01 0.63 5.73
C ILE A 56 4.74 0.96 7.02
N MET A 57 5.24 -0.07 7.70
CA MET A 57 5.97 0.09 8.96
C MET A 57 7.35 -0.54 8.83
N SER A 58 8.35 0.15 9.37
CA SER A 58 9.67 -0.40 9.65
C SER A 58 9.85 -0.48 11.17
N PRO A 59 9.51 -1.61 11.81
CA PRO A 59 9.58 -1.74 13.27
C PRO A 59 11.00 -1.53 13.82
N ASN A 60 12.03 -1.90 13.07
CA ASN A 60 13.41 -1.77 13.49
C ASN A 60 13.86 -0.30 13.62
N THR A 61 13.35 0.58 12.76
CA THR A 61 13.68 2.02 12.76
C THR A 61 12.61 2.88 13.42
N GLY A 62 11.44 2.30 13.73
CA GLY A 62 10.30 3.03 14.27
C GLY A 62 9.63 3.96 13.24
N GLU A 63 9.91 3.77 11.95
CA GLU A 63 9.34 4.59 10.87
C GLU A 63 8.01 4.01 10.38
N LEU A 64 7.10 4.90 10.00
CA LEU A 64 5.79 4.59 9.46
C LEU A 64 5.52 5.51 8.26
N TRP A 65 4.93 4.95 7.21
CA TRP A 65 4.43 5.72 6.08
C TRP A 65 2.95 5.39 5.90
N ALA A 66 2.11 6.41 5.90
CA ALA A 66 0.66 6.26 5.77
C ALA A 66 0.10 7.14 4.66
N VAL A 67 -0.99 6.67 4.05
CA VAL A 67 -1.74 7.39 3.03
C VAL A 67 -3.23 7.21 3.25
N TRP A 68 -3.99 8.30 3.07
CA TRP A 68 -5.44 8.29 3.07
C TRP A 68 -5.99 8.05 1.66
N GLY A 69 -7.06 7.27 1.54
CA GLY A 69 -7.69 6.92 0.27
C GLY A 69 -6.86 5.95 -0.57
N ASN A 70 -7.11 5.94 -1.89
CA ASN A 70 -6.37 5.05 -2.79
C ASN A 70 -4.89 5.44 -2.85
N PRO A 71 -3.95 4.53 -2.53
CA PRO A 71 -2.52 4.84 -2.61
C PRO A 71 -2.06 5.33 -3.98
N CYS A 72 -2.68 4.85 -5.07
CA CYS A 72 -2.28 5.25 -6.43
C CYS A 72 -2.61 6.71 -6.78
N ARG A 73 -3.47 7.37 -5.99
CA ARG A 73 -3.94 8.75 -6.20
C ARG A 73 -3.43 9.73 -5.15
N ASN A 74 -2.76 9.24 -4.11
CA ASN A 74 -2.41 10.03 -2.93
C ASN A 74 -0.96 9.80 -2.54
N GLU A 75 -0.39 10.77 -1.83
CA GLU A 75 1.00 10.70 -1.37
C GLU A 75 1.11 10.17 0.05
N TYR A 76 2.21 9.46 0.31
CA TYR A 76 2.52 8.94 1.64
C TYR A 76 3.11 10.04 2.51
N GLU A 77 2.58 10.17 3.71
CA GLU A 77 3.17 10.95 4.78
C GLU A 77 4.06 10.03 5.63
N SER A 78 5.21 10.55 6.05
CA SER A 78 6.18 9.82 6.90
C SER A 78 6.08 10.28 8.35
N PHE A 79 6.09 9.30 9.24
CA PHE A 79 6.00 9.46 10.68
C PHE A 79 7.08 8.61 11.34
N ARG A 80 7.46 8.98 12.56
CA ARG A 80 8.33 8.17 13.40
C ARG A 80 7.75 8.06 14.79
N VAL A 81 7.68 6.84 15.29
CA VAL A 81 7.13 6.54 16.61
C VAL A 81 7.99 7.22 17.67
N GLY A 82 7.35 7.98 18.57
CA GLY A 82 8.02 8.72 19.64
C GLY A 82 8.38 10.16 19.28
N ASP A 83 8.22 10.57 18.01
CA ASP A 83 8.28 12.00 17.68
C ASP A 83 7.08 12.71 18.30
N ALA A 84 7.35 13.77 19.06
CA ALA A 84 6.30 14.56 19.68
C ALA A 84 5.49 15.27 18.59
N VAL A 85 4.20 14.94 18.49
CA VAL A 85 3.27 15.71 17.67
C VAL A 85 3.00 17.01 18.43
N ALA A 86 3.47 18.14 17.91
CA ALA A 86 2.95 19.44 18.33
C ALA A 86 1.48 19.50 17.90
N VAL A 87 0.58 19.27 18.83
CA VAL A 87 -0.86 19.48 18.60
C VAL A 87 -1.06 20.99 18.53
N ALA A 88 -1.36 21.48 17.32
CA ALA A 88 -1.74 22.86 17.08
C ALA A 88 -3.21 23.10 17.47
#